data_AF-A0A7V2UDN6-F1
#
_entry.id   AF-A0A7V2UDN6-F1
#
_cell.length_a   1.000
_cell.length_b   1.000
_cell.length_c   1.000
_cell.angle_alpha   90.00
_cell.angle_beta   90.00
_cell.angle_gamma   90.00
#
_symmetry.space_group_name_H-M   'P 1'
#
loop_
_entity.id
_entity.type
_entity.pdbx_description
1 polymer ?
#
loop_
_entity_poly.entity_id
_entity_poly.type
_entity_poly.pdbx_seq_one_letter_code
_entity_poly.pdbx_strand_id
1 'polypeptide(L)'
;MAAREGGQDARPESRKVSTGMLLASIPSPEQRFVARELHEALLDLPRVWAPSEVFAHESISYRLKGRAFVHMAPPLETPHTELHVLEGPYALPTLVEMAKQVLPPSVEVTCHASAPHRHTSGGELIIRVSRDNLRDVYRFVLQLYRRECGY
;
A
#
# COMPACT_ATOMS: atom_id res chain seq x y z
N MET A 1 39.84 6.39 23.28
CA MET A 1 39.69 5.31 22.28
C MET A 1 38.21 4.97 22.22
N ALA A 2 37.56 5.30 21.10
CA ALA A 2 36.13 5.08 20.91
C ALA A 2 35.89 3.64 20.47
N ALA A 3 35.11 2.88 21.25
CA ALA A 3 34.56 1.61 20.81
C ALA A 3 33.46 1.91 19.79
N ARG A 4 33.70 1.51 18.54
CA ARG A 4 32.67 1.45 17.50
C ARG A 4 31.80 0.24 17.80
N GLU A 5 30.67 0.45 18.45
CA GLU A 5 29.60 -0.56 18.49
C GLU A 5 28.88 -0.55 17.15
N GLY A 6 29.43 -1.34 16.22
CA GLY A 6 28.71 -1.82 15.05
C GLY A 6 27.70 -2.87 15.49
N GLY A 7 26.48 -2.42 15.77
CA GLY A 7 25.31 -3.28 15.90
C GLY A 7 24.41 -3.10 14.68
N GLN A 8 24.85 -3.56 13.50
CA GLN A 8 23.90 -3.83 12.42
C GLN A 8 23.13 -5.09 12.84
N ASP A 9 21.94 -4.89 13.39
CA ASP A 9 20.91 -5.92 13.55
C ASP A 9 20.59 -6.51 12.17
N ALA A 10 21.35 -7.53 11.78
CA ALA A 10 21.02 -8.45 10.72
C ALA A 10 19.84 -9.31 11.19
N ARG A 11 18.62 -8.78 11.03
CA ARG A 11 17.37 -9.53 11.14
C ARG A 11 17.37 -10.68 10.12
N PRO A 12 16.70 -11.81 10.42
CA PRO A 12 16.87 -13.06 9.68
C PRO A 12 16.51 -12.86 8.22
N GLU A 13 17.33 -13.45 7.35
CA GLU A 13 17.25 -13.43 5.89
C GLU A 13 15.80 -13.38 5.41
N SER A 14 15.36 -12.19 4.99
CA SER A 14 13.98 -11.97 4.58
C SER A 14 13.78 -12.75 3.28
N ARG A 15 13.11 -13.90 3.37
CA ARG A 15 12.85 -14.76 2.22
C ARG A 15 11.97 -13.98 1.24
N LYS A 16 12.49 -13.72 0.04
CA LYS A 16 11.67 -13.23 -1.06
C LYS A 16 10.71 -14.34 -1.50
N VAL A 17 9.46 -13.96 -1.70
CA VAL A 17 8.40 -14.81 -2.21
C VAL A 17 7.75 -14.13 -3.39
N SER A 18 7.21 -14.90 -4.32
CA SER A 18 6.41 -14.31 -5.39
C SER A 18 5.16 -13.66 -4.80
N THR A 19 4.72 -12.56 -5.40
CA THR A 19 3.51 -11.84 -4.97
C THR A 19 2.29 -12.76 -4.95
N GLY A 20 2.18 -13.68 -5.92
CA GLY A 20 1.13 -14.70 -5.93
C GLY A 20 1.18 -15.67 -4.74
N MET A 21 2.37 -16.11 -4.33
CA MET A 21 2.52 -16.95 -3.12
C MET A 21 2.18 -16.18 -1.85
N LEU A 22 2.57 -14.90 -1.76
CA LEU A 22 2.23 -14.04 -0.64
C LEU A 22 0.70 -13.96 -0.46
N LEU A 23 -0.01 -13.62 -1.53
CA LEU A 23 -1.47 -13.51 -1.52
C LEU A 23 -2.14 -14.85 -1.25
N ALA A 24 -1.62 -15.96 -1.79
CA ALA A 24 -2.16 -17.30 -1.54
C ALA A 24 -2.01 -17.74 -0.06
N SER A 25 -1.00 -17.21 0.65
CA SER A 25 -0.75 -17.54 2.05
C SER A 25 -1.70 -16.89 3.05
N ILE A 26 -2.49 -15.88 2.64
CA ILE A 26 -3.47 -15.19 3.50
C ILE A 26 -4.50 -16.20 4.02
N PRO A 27 -4.61 -16.44 5.34
CA PRO A 27 -5.45 -17.52 5.88
C PRO A 27 -6.95 -17.30 5.66
N SER A 28 -7.44 -16.08 5.88
CA SER A 28 -8.85 -15.74 5.73
C SER A 28 -9.24 -15.72 4.24
N PRO A 29 -10.21 -16.55 3.81
CA PRO A 29 -10.67 -16.56 2.41
C PRO A 29 -11.19 -15.20 1.94
N GLU A 30 -11.86 -14.47 2.85
CA GLU A 30 -12.38 -13.14 2.56
C GLU A 30 -11.26 -12.12 2.36
N GLN A 31 -10.29 -12.08 3.28
CA GLN A 31 -9.16 -11.18 3.15
C GLN A 31 -8.27 -11.53 1.96
N ARG A 32 -8.14 -12.83 1.65
CA ARG A 32 -7.47 -13.31 0.44
C ARG A 32 -8.17 -12.80 -0.82
N PHE A 33 -9.50 -12.85 -0.86
CA PHE A 33 -10.29 -12.29 -1.96
C PHE A 33 -10.04 -10.79 -2.08
N VAL A 34 -10.18 -10.02 -1.01
CA VAL A 34 -9.98 -8.55 -1.01
C VAL A 34 -8.58 -8.18 -1.51
N ALA A 35 -7.53 -8.80 -0.97
CA ALA A 35 -6.16 -8.50 -1.35
C ALA A 35 -5.86 -8.86 -2.82
N ARG A 36 -6.43 -9.97 -3.32
CA ARG A 36 -6.28 -10.38 -4.72
C ARG A 36 -7.01 -9.44 -5.68
N GLU A 37 -8.26 -9.12 -5.40
CA GLU A 37 -9.03 -8.22 -6.26
C GLU A 37 -8.41 -6.82 -6.29
N LEU A 38 -7.94 -6.32 -5.15
CA LEU A 38 -7.24 -5.04 -5.09
C LEU A 38 -5.92 -5.09 -5.89
N HIS A 39 -5.15 -6.18 -5.78
CA HIS A 39 -3.93 -6.38 -6.54
C HIS A 39 -4.18 -6.41 -8.05
N GLU A 40 -5.16 -7.18 -8.49
CA GLU A 40 -5.54 -7.32 -9.90
C GLU A 40 -6.05 -5.97 -10.44
N ALA A 41 -6.90 -5.27 -9.70
CA ALA A 41 -7.42 -3.95 -10.08
C ALA A 41 -6.31 -2.88 -10.20
N LEU A 42 -5.28 -2.93 -9.35
CA LEU A 42 -4.13 -2.03 -9.43
C LEU A 42 -3.24 -2.32 -10.64
N LEU A 43 -3.07 -3.59 -11.00
CA LEU A 43 -2.29 -4.00 -12.18
C LEU A 43 -3.04 -3.78 -13.50
N ASP A 44 -4.37 -3.67 -13.48
CA ASP A 44 -5.18 -3.33 -14.66
C ASP A 44 -5.02 -1.85 -15.07
N LEU A 45 -4.53 -0.99 -14.16
CA LEU A 45 -4.27 0.41 -14.47
C LEU A 45 -3.07 0.53 -15.44
N PRO A 46 -3.21 1.23 -16.58
CA PRO A 46 -2.14 1.34 -17.56
C PRO A 46 -0.86 1.92 -16.95
N ARG A 47 0.30 1.32 -17.26
CA ARG A 47 1.65 1.76 -16.81
C ARG A 47 1.88 1.65 -15.29
N VAL A 48 0.91 1.13 -14.53
CA VAL A 48 1.16 0.67 -13.17
C VAL A 48 1.84 -0.68 -13.23
N TRP A 49 2.87 -0.86 -12.40
CA TRP A 49 3.53 -2.15 -12.25
C TRP A 49 3.86 -2.39 -10.77
N ALA A 50 3.97 -3.66 -10.38
CA ALA A 50 4.40 -4.07 -9.06
C ALA A 50 5.52 -5.12 -9.16
N PRO A 51 6.39 -5.25 -8.14
CA PRO A 51 7.37 -6.33 -8.08
C PRO A 51 6.70 -7.70 -8.20
N SER A 52 7.33 -8.61 -8.95
CA SER A 52 6.94 -10.03 -9.01
C SER A 52 7.34 -10.79 -7.75
N GLU A 53 8.35 -10.28 -7.04
CA GLU A 53 8.85 -10.81 -5.77
C GLU A 53 8.90 -9.71 -4.72
N VAL A 54 8.46 -10.06 -3.51
CA VAL A 54 8.44 -9.19 -2.35
C VAL A 54 8.96 -9.96 -1.14
N PHE A 55 9.44 -9.24 -0.14
CA PHE A 55 9.77 -9.88 1.12
C PHE A 55 8.49 -10.33 1.82
N ALA A 56 8.52 -11.51 2.46
CA ALA A 56 7.32 -12.13 3.04
C ALA A 56 6.58 -11.28 4.09
N HIS A 57 7.23 -10.24 4.63
CA HIS A 57 6.68 -9.33 5.63
C HIS A 57 6.52 -7.89 5.10
N GLU A 58 6.67 -7.67 3.80
CA GLU A 58 6.60 -6.33 3.23
C GLU A 58 5.30 -6.09 2.46
N SER A 59 4.94 -4.81 2.37
CA SER A 59 3.88 -4.34 1.49
C SER A 59 4.30 -4.47 0.02
N ILE A 60 3.30 -4.68 -0.83
CA ILE A 60 3.49 -4.70 -2.28
C ILE A 60 3.46 -3.25 -2.77
N SER A 61 4.59 -2.76 -3.30
CA SER A 61 4.71 -1.40 -3.85
C SER A 61 4.25 -1.37 -5.30
N TYR A 62 3.18 -0.63 -5.59
CA TYR A 62 2.72 -0.36 -6.95
C TYR A 62 3.33 0.95 -7.41
N ARG A 63 3.90 0.95 -8.60
CA ARG A 63 4.68 2.05 -9.13
C ARG A 63 4.06 2.60 -10.41
N LEU A 64 4.04 3.91 -10.50
CA LEU A 64 3.59 4.67 -11.67
C LEU A 64 4.68 5.68 -12.03
N LYS A 65 5.07 5.76 -13.30
CA LYS A 65 6.12 6.69 -13.78
C LYS A 65 7.44 6.56 -12.99
N GLY A 66 7.80 5.35 -12.57
CA GLY A 66 9.05 5.06 -11.86
C GLY A 66 9.06 5.34 -10.36
N ARG A 67 8.00 5.92 -9.80
CA ARG A 67 7.86 6.19 -8.36
C ARG A 67 6.79 5.31 -7.70
N ALA A 68 6.85 5.15 -6.39
CA ALA A 68 5.78 4.54 -5.62
C ALA A 68 4.50 5.37 -5.78
N PHE A 69 3.42 4.70 -6.15
CA PHE A 69 2.09 5.27 -6.31
C PHE A 69 1.23 4.93 -5.09
N VAL A 70 1.12 3.65 -4.77
CA VAL A 70 0.46 3.14 -3.57
C VAL A 70 1.19 1.89 -3.09
N HIS A 71 1.06 1.57 -1.81
CA HIS A 71 1.48 0.30 -1.24
C HIS A 71 0.27 -0.47 -0.74
N MET A 72 0.23 -1.78 -0.97
CA MET A 72 -0.77 -2.65 -0.35
C MET A 72 -0.08 -3.49 0.70
N ALA A 73 -0.47 -3.32 1.95
CA ALA A 73 -0.10 -4.23 3.03
C ALA A 73 -1.16 -5.35 3.09
N PRO A 74 -0.83 -6.58 2.67
CA PRO A 74 -1.71 -7.71 2.89
C PRO A 74 -1.84 -8.00 4.40
N PRO A 75 -2.90 -8.68 4.84
CA PRO A 75 -3.19 -8.95 6.26
C PRO A 75 -2.31 -10.07 6.80
N LEU A 76 -1.01 -9.80 6.86
CA LEU A 76 0.02 -10.68 7.42
C LEU A 76 0.42 -10.22 8.82
N GLU A 77 0.54 -8.91 9.00
CA GLU A 77 0.84 -8.28 10.29
C GLU A 77 -0.39 -7.62 10.91
N THR A 78 -1.36 -7.24 10.09
CA THR A 78 -2.62 -6.60 10.49
C THR A 78 -3.82 -7.49 10.16
N PRO A 79 -4.97 -7.33 10.84
CA PRO A 79 -6.17 -8.11 10.56
C PRO A 79 -6.88 -7.72 9.25
N HIS A 80 -6.40 -6.69 8.55
CA HIS A 80 -7.05 -6.10 7.38
C HIS A 80 -6.05 -5.89 6.25
N THR A 81 -6.54 -5.97 5.02
CA THR A 81 -5.80 -5.44 3.87
C THR A 81 -5.78 -3.92 3.97
N GLU A 82 -4.61 -3.32 3.93
CA GLU A 82 -4.44 -1.86 4.02
C GLU A 82 -3.83 -1.32 2.73
N LEU A 83 -4.38 -0.22 2.25
CA LEU A 83 -3.83 0.56 1.14
C LEU A 83 -3.20 1.82 1.68
N HIS A 84 -1.91 1.97 1.48
CA HIS A 84 -1.12 3.12 1.89
C HIS A 84 -0.88 4.01 0.68
N VAL A 85 -1.35 5.25 0.76
CA VAL A 85 -1.08 6.30 -0.21
C VAL A 85 -0.08 7.27 0.41
N LEU A 86 1.13 7.23 -0.12
CA LEU A 86 2.25 8.01 0.39
C LEU A 86 2.13 9.46 -0.05
N GLU A 87 2.57 10.38 0.81
CA GLU A 87 2.82 11.77 0.44
C GLU A 87 3.91 11.81 -0.63
N GLY A 88 3.47 11.90 -1.88
CA GLY A 88 4.31 12.03 -3.07
C GLY A 88 4.14 13.42 -3.67
N PRO A 89 3.50 13.56 -4.85
CA PRO A 89 3.19 14.88 -5.41
C PRO A 89 2.05 15.60 -4.70
N TYR A 90 1.27 14.89 -3.88
CA TYR A 90 0.16 15.46 -3.12
C TYR A 90 0.54 15.52 -1.65
N ALA A 91 0.45 16.72 -1.07
CA ALA A 91 0.58 16.89 0.37
C ALA A 91 -0.50 16.08 1.10
N LEU A 92 -0.17 15.54 2.29
CA LEU A 92 -1.09 14.72 3.06
C LEU A 92 -2.48 15.36 3.27
N PRO A 93 -2.63 16.67 3.58
CA PRO A 93 -3.94 17.31 3.69
C PRO A 93 -4.77 17.20 2.41
N THR A 94 -4.14 17.28 1.23
CA THR A 94 -4.82 17.13 -0.05
C THR A 94 -5.32 15.70 -0.25
N LEU A 95 -4.50 14.71 0.12
CA LEU A 95 -4.90 13.29 0.07
C LEU A 95 -6.10 13.01 0.99
N VAL A 96 -6.08 13.56 2.20
CA VAL A 96 -7.17 13.44 3.17
C VAL A 96 -8.47 14.06 2.62
N GLU A 97 -8.41 15.27 2.07
CA GLU A 97 -9.59 15.92 1.50
C GLU A 97 -10.13 15.17 0.28
N MET A 98 -9.25 14.65 -0.58
CA MET A 98 -9.68 13.80 -1.70
C MET A 98 -10.34 12.51 -1.19
N ALA A 99 -9.80 11.89 -0.17
CA ALA A 99 -10.36 10.67 0.42
C ALA A 99 -11.77 10.93 0.98
N LYS A 100 -11.96 12.03 1.73
CA LYS A 100 -13.28 12.43 2.26
C LYS A 100 -14.33 12.71 1.18
N GLN A 101 -13.91 13.18 0.00
CA GLN A 101 -14.82 13.48 -1.10
C GLN A 101 -15.29 12.22 -1.85
N VAL A 102 -14.47 11.18 -1.86
CA VAL A 102 -14.68 9.98 -2.69
C VAL A 102 -15.13 8.78 -1.89
N LEU A 103 -14.55 8.58 -0.72
CA LEU A 103 -14.81 7.43 0.14
C LEU A 103 -16.04 7.70 1.01
N PRO A 104 -16.97 6.73 1.12
CA PRO A 104 -18.06 6.80 2.09
C PRO A 104 -17.54 6.96 3.53
N PRO A 105 -18.30 7.59 4.44
CA PRO A 105 -17.92 7.74 5.84
C PRO A 105 -17.70 6.42 6.61
N SER A 106 -18.23 5.31 6.09
CA SER A 106 -18.02 3.97 6.63
C SER A 106 -16.65 3.38 6.33
N VAL A 107 -15.88 3.99 5.42
CA VAL A 107 -14.52 3.55 5.11
C VAL A 107 -13.58 4.08 6.17
N GLU A 108 -12.89 3.17 6.85
CA GLU A 108 -11.89 3.54 7.85
C GLU A 108 -10.64 4.08 7.16
N VAL A 109 -10.37 5.36 7.42
CA VAL A 109 -9.22 6.09 6.89
C VAL A 109 -8.44 6.65 8.07
N THR A 110 -7.16 6.29 8.15
CA THR A 110 -6.22 6.87 9.09
C THR A 110 -5.13 7.62 8.34
N CYS A 111 -4.47 8.55 9.02
CA CYS A 111 -3.34 9.27 8.43
C CYS A 111 -2.21 9.35 9.44
N HIS A 112 -0.99 9.18 8.96
CA HIS A 112 0.21 9.35 9.77
C HIS A 112 1.04 10.48 9.18
N ALA A 113 1.46 11.43 10.01
CA ALA A 113 2.32 12.54 9.59
C ALA A 113 3.76 12.08 9.24
N SER A 114 4.13 10.88 9.66
CA SER A 114 5.40 10.23 9.34
C SER A 114 5.15 8.77 9.02
N ALA A 115 5.29 8.38 7.76
CA ALA A 115 5.22 6.99 7.36
C ALA A 115 6.33 6.19 8.06
N PRO A 116 6.04 5.04 8.70
CA PRO A 116 7.02 4.22 9.40
C PRO A 116 7.97 3.48 8.43
N HIS A 117 7.75 3.58 7.12
CA HIS A 117 8.55 2.90 6.11
C HIS A 117 9.88 3.62 5.88
N ARG A 118 11.00 2.88 5.99
CA ARG A 118 12.39 3.35 5.89
C ARG A 118 12.76 4.08 4.58
N HIS A 119 11.85 4.16 3.61
CA HIS A 119 12.10 4.64 2.26
C HIS A 119 11.20 5.82 1.83
N THR A 120 10.38 6.34 2.73
CA THR A 120 9.42 7.42 2.42
C THR A 120 9.59 8.56 3.41
N SER A 121 10.09 9.70 2.93
CA SER A 121 10.05 10.97 3.65
C SER A 121 8.68 11.60 3.44
N GLY A 122 7.83 11.61 4.47
CA GLY A 122 6.51 12.25 4.40
C GLY A 122 5.45 11.50 5.20
N GLY A 123 4.23 12.04 5.17
CA GLY A 123 3.04 11.40 5.71
C GLY A 123 2.45 10.35 4.77
N GLU A 124 1.43 9.66 5.26
CA GLU A 124 0.67 8.68 4.48
C GLU A 124 -0.80 8.69 4.89
N LEU A 125 -1.65 8.34 3.93
CA LEU A 125 -3.04 8.01 4.13
C LEU A 125 -3.18 6.49 4.08
N ILE A 126 -3.72 5.89 5.12
CA ILE A 126 -3.96 4.45 5.20
C ILE A 126 -5.47 4.22 5.11
N ILE A 127 -5.87 3.35 4.19
CA ILE A 127 -7.27 2.99 3.95
C ILE A 127 -7.42 1.51 4.22
N ARG A 128 -8.33 1.14 5.13
CA ARG A 128 -8.66 -0.27 5.36
C ARG A 128 -9.63 -0.75 4.29
N VAL A 129 -9.22 -1.80 3.62
CA VAL A 129 -9.96 -2.37 2.49
C VAL A 129 -10.70 -3.61 2.95
N SER A 130 -12.00 -3.63 2.68
CA SER A 130 -12.89 -4.75 2.93
C SER A 130 -13.66 -5.06 1.65
N ARG A 131 -14.41 -6.16 1.67
CA ARG A 131 -15.27 -6.53 0.54
C ARG A 131 -16.31 -5.45 0.24
N ASP A 132 -16.83 -4.80 1.27
CA ASP A 132 -17.92 -3.83 1.15
C ASP A 132 -17.46 -2.50 0.55
N ASN A 133 -16.19 -2.12 0.77
CA ASN A 133 -15.67 -0.83 0.33
C ASN A 133 -14.68 -0.91 -0.85
N LEU A 134 -14.32 -2.12 -1.31
CA LEU A 134 -13.33 -2.33 -2.37
C LEU A 134 -13.60 -1.48 -3.61
N ARG A 135 -14.86 -1.36 -4.02
CA ARG A 135 -15.26 -0.56 -5.18
C ARG A 135 -14.99 0.93 -4.99
N ASP A 136 -15.24 1.47 -3.80
CA ASP A 136 -15.02 2.88 -3.51
C ASP A 136 -13.54 3.19 -3.33
N VAL A 137 -12.79 2.29 -2.69
CA VAL A 137 -11.32 2.35 -2.64
C VAL A 137 -10.74 2.36 -4.06
N TYR A 138 -11.22 1.47 -4.95
CA TYR A 138 -10.77 1.46 -6.34
C TYR A 138 -11.10 2.76 -7.09
N ARG A 139 -12.30 3.34 -6.89
CA ARG A 139 -12.66 4.65 -7.45
C ARG A 139 -11.71 5.75 -6.99
N PHE A 140 -11.36 5.77 -5.71
CA PHE A 140 -10.40 6.70 -5.15
C PHE A 140 -9.01 6.54 -5.79
N VAL A 141 -8.51 5.31 -5.91
CA VAL A 141 -7.25 5.00 -6.60
C VAL A 141 -7.30 5.44 -8.06
N LEU A 142 -8.41 5.20 -8.78
CA LEU A 142 -8.56 5.61 -10.17
C LEU A 142 -8.52 7.13 -10.33
N GLN A 143 -9.08 7.88 -9.37
CA GLN A 143 -9.00 9.33 -9.35
C GLN A 143 -7.57 9.83 -9.11
N LEU A 144 -6.83 9.20 -8.19
CA LEU A 144 -5.41 9.49 -8.00
C LEU A 144 -4.63 9.20 -9.29
N TYR A 145 -4.82 8.01 -9.88
CA TYR A 145 -4.18 7.61 -11.13
C TYR A 145 -4.44 8.61 -12.27
N ARG A 146 -5.70 9.04 -12.45
CA ARG A 146 -6.06 10.02 -13.49
C ARG A 146 -5.32 11.34 -13.32
N ARG A 147 -5.31 11.88 -12.09
CA ARG A 147 -4.58 13.12 -11.79
C ARG A 147 -3.09 12.97 -12.01
N GLU A 148 -2.52 11.83 -11.64
CA GLU A 148 -1.10 11.55 -11.83
C GLU A 148 -0.71 11.43 -13.30
N CYS A 149 -1.63 10.98 -14.14
CA CYS A 149 -1.44 10.90 -15.57
C CYS A 149 -1.85 12.16 -16.34
N GLY A 150 -2.54 13.12 -15.70
CA GLY A 150 -2.99 14.38 -16.31
C GLY A 150 -4.30 14.26 -17.11
N TYR A 151 -5.18 13.33 -16.72
CA TYR A 151 -6.52 13.15 -17.28
C TYR A 151 -7.60 13.90 -16.49
#